data_AF-A0A087LXS9-F1
#
_entry.id   AF-A0A087LXS9-F1
#
_cell.length_a   1.000
_cell.length_b   1.000
_cell.length_c   1.000
_cell.angle_alpha   90.00
_cell.angle_beta   90.00
_cell.angle_gamma   90.00
#
_symmetry.space_group_name_H-M   'P 1'
#
loop_
_entity.id
_entity.type
_entity.pdbx_description
1 polymer ?
#
loop_
_entity_poly.entity_id
_entity_poly.type
_entity_poly.pdbx_seq_one_letter_code
_entity_poly.pdbx_strand_id
1 'polypeptide(L)' 'MYEDTEKFVDLDFEQRVRQTAYHLWEDDGRPFGDEKKYWFIALERLLAERPEATQTKPLQAPGLSSEARDV' A
#
# COMPACT_ATOMS: atom_id res chain seq x y z
N MET A 1 -26.10 16.82 9.29
CA MET A 1 -24.64 16.70 9.34
C MET A 1 -24.29 15.43 8.59
N TYR A 2 -23.65 15.54 7.42
CA TYR A 2 -23.28 14.37 6.60
C TYR A 2 -21.97 13.80 7.16
N GLU A 3 -22.07 13.07 8.27
CA GLU A 3 -20.90 12.52 8.98
C GLU A 3 -20.57 11.08 8.56
N ASP A 4 -21.15 10.55 7.48
CA ASP A 4 -20.94 9.15 7.06
C ASP A 4 -20.62 8.96 5.56
N THR A 5 -20.25 10.00 4.82
CA THR A 5 -19.70 9.82 3.46
C THR A 5 -18.21 9.50 3.44
N GLU A 6 -17.54 9.57 4.60
CA GLU A 6 -16.11 9.25 4.76
C GLU A 6 -15.77 7.77 4.50
N LYS A 7 -16.79 6.91 4.32
CA LYS A 7 -16.62 5.47 4.16
C LYS A 7 -16.71 4.95 2.70
N PHE A 8 -17.09 5.79 1.74
CA PHE A 8 -17.40 5.30 0.38
C PHE A 8 -16.32 5.56 -0.68
N VAL A 9 -15.33 6.37 -0.34
CA VAL A 9 -14.07 6.45 -1.07
C VAL A 9 -13.00 6.37 0.01
N ASP A 10 -12.23 5.29 0.04
CA ASP A 10 -11.06 5.15 0.91
C ASP A 10 -10.14 6.37 0.65
N LEU A 11 -10.32 7.47 1.38
CA LEU A 11 -9.60 8.73 1.15
C LEU A 11 -8.10 8.48 1.27
N ASP A 12 -7.69 7.64 2.22
CA ASP A 12 -6.31 7.19 2.37
C ASP A 12 -5.80 6.47 1.11
N PHE A 13 -6.63 5.63 0.48
CA PHE A 13 -6.29 4.96 -0.77
C PHE A 13 -6.14 5.96 -1.91
N GLU A 14 -7.09 6.89 -2.08
CA GLU A 14 -7.00 7.92 -3.11
C GLU A 14 -5.73 8.78 -2.94
N GLN A 15 -5.38 9.14 -1.71
CA GLN A 15 -4.17 9.89 -1.40
C GLN A 15 -2.91 9.11 -1.81
N ARG A 16 -2.86 7.79 -1.56
CA ARG A 16 -1.74 6.93 -2.00
C ARG A 16 -1.66 6.86 -3.52
N VAL A 17 -2.79 6.76 -4.22
CA VAL A 17 -2.83 6.77 -5.70
C VAL A 17 -2.25 8.08 -6.21
N ARG A 18 -2.64 9.23 -5.63
CA ARG A 18 -2.12 10.54 -6.04
C ARG A 18 -0.62 10.67 -5.86
N GLN A 19 -0.10 10.28 -4.69
CA GLN A 19 1.34 10.34 -4.41
C GLN A 19 2.13 9.45 -5.37
N THR A 20 1.66 8.21 -5.57
CA THR A 20 2.31 7.25 -6.47
C THR A 20 2.30 7.74 -7.92
N ALA A 21 1.17 8.28 -8.39
CA ALA A 21 1.05 8.85 -9.72
C ALA A 21 2.00 10.04 -9.92
N TYR A 22 2.07 10.93 -8.93
CA TYR A 22 2.95 12.09 -8.97
C TYR A 22 4.43 11.66 -9.03
N HIS A 23 4.85 10.68 -8.24
CA HIS A 23 6.22 10.18 -8.28
C HIS A 23 6.57 9.53 -9.62
N LEU A 24 5.68 8.71 -10.19
CA LEU A 24 5.90 8.10 -11.50
C LEU A 24 5.97 9.14 -12.62
N TRP A 25 5.11 10.15 -12.56
CA TRP A 25 5.10 11.26 -13.53
C TRP A 25 6.36 12.13 -13.40
N GLU A 26 6.82 12.38 -12.17
CA GLU A 26 8.04 13.13 -11.89
C GLU A 26 9.30 12.39 -12.36
N ASP A 27 9.38 11.07 -12.13
CA ASP A 27 10.48 10.20 -12.55
C ASP A 27 10.64 10.16 -14.08
N ASP A 28 9.52 10.17 -14.81
CA ASP A 28 9.49 10.18 -16.28
C ASP A 28 9.72 11.59 -16.89
N GLY A 29 10.05 12.59 -16.06
CA GLY A 29 10.38 13.94 -16.51
C GLY A 29 9.18 14.88 -16.70
N ARG A 30 8.05 14.57 -16.08
CA ARG A 30 6.81 15.37 -16.09
C ARG A 30 6.26 15.64 -17.50
N PRO A 31 6.03 14.61 -18.33
CA PRO A 31 5.45 14.80 -19.65
C PRO A 31 4.08 15.48 -19.56
N PHE A 32 3.87 16.48 -20.41
CA PHE A 32 2.65 17.26 -20.43
C PHE A 32 1.50 16.50 -21.11
N GLY A 33 0.34 16.41 -20.48
CA GLY A 33 -0.86 15.74 -21.02
C GLY A 33 -1.00 14.27 -20.65
N ASP A 34 0.01 13.67 -20.01
CA ASP A 34 0.00 12.27 -19.59
C ASP A 34 -0.35 12.07 -18.10
N GLU A 35 -0.70 13.12 -17.36
CA GLU A 35 -0.96 13.03 -15.91
C GLU A 35 -2.00 11.96 -15.55
N LYS A 36 -3.05 11.82 -16.39
CA LYS A 36 -4.09 10.79 -16.22
C LYS A 36 -3.55 9.38 -16.43
N LYS A 37 -2.59 9.19 -17.33
CA LYS A 37 -1.97 7.88 -17.58
C LYS A 37 -1.24 7.41 -16.32
N TYR A 38 -0.46 8.28 -15.67
CA TYR A 38 0.22 7.94 -14.42
C TYR A 38 -0.76 7.70 -13.26
N TRP A 39 -1.89 8.43 -13.24
CA TRP A 39 -2.97 8.14 -12.30
C TRP A 39 -3.49 6.70 -12.44
N PHE A 40 -3.78 6.24 -13.66
CA PHE A 40 -4.24 4.87 -13.88
C PHE A 40 -3.18 3.82 -13.53
N ILE A 41 -1.91 4.05 -13.88
CA ILE A 41 -0.81 3.14 -13.52
C ILE A 41 -0.69 3.01 -12.00
N ALA A 42 -0.74 4.13 -11.28
CA ALA A 42 -0.71 4.14 -9.82
C ALA A 42 -1.92 3.42 -9.20
N LEU A 43 -3.10 3.62 -9.77
CA LEU A 43 -4.32 2.97 -9.35
C LEU A 43 -4.24 1.45 -9.52
N GLU A 44 -3.83 0.97 -10.70
CA GLU A 44 -3.64 -0.46 -10.97
C GLU A 44 -2.62 -1.09 -10.03
N ARG A 45 -1.50 -0.40 -9.78
CA ARG A 45 -0.46 -0.87 -8.86
C ARG A 45 -0.99 -1.04 -7.43
N LEU A 46 -1.68 -0.03 -6.89
CA LEU A 46 -2.19 -0.07 -5.52
C LEU A 46 -3.38 -1.02 -5.36
N LEU A 47 -4.21 -1.20 -6.39
CA LEU A 47 -5.24 -2.22 -6.41
C LEU A 47 -4.63 -3.64 -6.40
N ALA A 48 -3.56 -3.87 -7.17
CA ALA A 48 -2.85 -5.15 -7.19
C ALA A 48 -2.10 -5.43 -5.87
N GLU A 49 -1.63 -4.38 -5.18
CA GLU A 49 -0.98 -4.49 -3.87
C GLU A 49 -1.96 -4.71 -2.73
N ARG A 50 -3.26 -4.45 -2.89
CA ARG A 50 -4.28 -4.73 -1.88
C ARG A 50 -4.33 -6.24 -1.68
N PRO A 51 -3.71 -6.79 -0.62
CA PRO A 51 -3.76 -8.21 -0.40
C PRO A 51 -5.18 -8.52 0.06
N GLU A 52 -5.82 -9.50 -0.58
CA GLU A 52 -6.99 -10.20 -0.05
C GLU A 52 -6.60 -10.81 1.31
N ALA A 53 -6.61 -10.02 2.39
CA ALA A 53 -6.48 -10.38 3.80
C ALA A 53 -5.65 -11.64 4.14
N THR A 54 -4.55 -11.90 3.44
CA THR A 54 -3.72 -13.08 3.67
C THR A 54 -2.25 -12.69 3.63
N GLN A 55 -1.90 -11.70 4.45
CA GLN A 55 -0.54 -11.56 4.95
C GLN A 55 -0.54 -11.99 6.42
N THR A 56 -0.80 -13.28 6.64
CA THR A 56 -0.25 -13.97 7.81
C THR A 56 1.26 -13.93 7.67
N LYS A 57 1.90 -12.97 8.33
CA LYS A 57 3.32 -13.04 8.65
C LYS A 57 3.58 -14.44 9.23
N PRO A 58 4.37 -15.33 8.58
CA PRO A 58 4.69 -16.60 9.21
C PRO A 58 5.38 -16.28 10.52
N LEU A 59 4.85 -16.88 11.59
CA LEU A 59 5.32 -16.83 12.95
C LEU A 59 6.84 -17.00 12.96
N GLN A 60 7.56 -15.89 13.06
CA GLN A 60 8.98 -15.90 13.35
C GLN A 60 9.11 -16.23 14.84
N ALA A 61 9.10 -17.53 15.15
CA ALA A 61 9.59 -18.04 16.41
C ALA A 61 11.08 -18.34 16.24
N PRO A 62 12.00 -17.47 16.70
CA PRO A 62 13.35 -17.91 16.97
C PRO A 62 13.31 -18.76 18.25
N GLY A 63 13.32 -20.08 18.04
CA GLY A 63 13.97 -21.06 18.90
C GLY A 63 13.65 -21.01 20.39
N LEU A 64 12.63 -21.76 20.82
CA LEU A 64 12.79 -22.56 22.02
C LEU A 64 13.92 -23.56 21.75
N SER A 65 15.14 -23.22 22.16
CA SER A 65 16.21 -24.19 22.39
C SER A 65 16.64 -24.09 23.84
N SER A 66 16.18 -25.08 24.60
CA SER A 66 16.95 -25.87 25.55
C SER A 66 18.11 -25.17 26.25
N GLU A 67 17.94 -24.86 27.54
CA GLU A 67 18.96 -25.24 28.51
C GLU A 67 18.31 -25.52 29.86
N ALA A 68 17.84 -26.76 30.02
CA ALA A 68 17.87 -27.40 31.33
C ALA A 68 19.28 -27.93 31.53
N ARG A 69 20.06 -27.29 32.42
CA ARG A 69 21.17 -27.91 33.15
C ARG A 69 21.73 -26.97 34.24
N ASP A 70 21.79 -27.55 35.45
CA ASP A 70 22.65 -27.23 36.60
C ASP A 70 22.60 -25.84 37.25
N VAL A 71 22.05 -25.78 38.47
CA VAL A 71 22.84 -25.78 39.73
C VAL A 71 21.93 -25.94 40.95
#